data_AF-A0AA96YP98-F1
#
_entry.id   AF-A0AA96YP98-F1
#
_cell.length_a   1.000
_cell.length_b   1.000
_cell.length_c   1.000
_cell.angle_alpha   90.00
_cell.angle_beta   90.00
_cell.angle_gamma   90.00
#
_symmetry.space_group_name_H-M   'P 1'
#
loop_
_entity.id
_entity.type
_entity.pdbx_description
1 polymer ?
#
loop_
_entity_poly.entity_id
_entity_poly.type
_entity_poly.pdbx_seq_one_letter_code
_entity_poly.pdbx_strand_id
1 'polypeptide(L)'
;MSGLSQSKLISRVLQWISSAALLLLAVILIIFLIKETIVLAALLFAVSNSTSIYSLIDGLIIYFLYFEFIALIIKYFQSDYHFPLQYFIYIAITAVIRLIVVEHNSPQLFIIYSVTILILVIALYFANSERLKPNE
;
A
#
# COMPACT_ATOMS: atom_id res chain seq x y z
N MET A 1 -8.90 1.98 -41.01
CA MET A 1 -8.89 2.82 -39.79
C MET A 1 -9.75 2.22 -38.65
N SER A 2 -9.75 0.89 -38.45
CA SER A 2 -10.56 0.19 -37.42
C SER A 2 -9.79 -0.18 -36.15
N GLY A 3 -8.45 -0.11 -36.14
CA GLY A 3 -7.60 -0.51 -35.01
C GLY A 3 -7.62 0.44 -33.80
N LEU A 4 -7.85 1.75 -34.00
CA LEU A 4 -7.88 2.75 -32.92
C LEU A 4 -9.15 2.68 -32.04
N SER A 5 -10.23 2.07 -32.54
CA SER A 5 -11.48 1.90 -31.79
C SER A 5 -11.41 0.70 -30.84
N GLN A 6 -10.77 -0.39 -31.27
CA GLN A 6 -10.66 -1.63 -30.50
C GLN A 6 -9.75 -1.45 -29.27
N SER A 7 -8.60 -0.76 -29.43
CA SER A 7 -7.70 -0.49 -28.30
C SER A 7 -8.35 0.38 -27.22
N LYS A 8 -9.08 1.43 -27.61
CA LYS A 8 -9.81 2.30 -26.68
C LYS A 8 -10.92 1.56 -25.92
N LEU A 9 -11.61 0.63 -26.58
CA LEU A 9 -12.62 -0.22 -25.94
C LEU A 9 -11.99 -1.17 -24.92
N ILE A 10 -10.89 -1.84 -25.28
CA ILE A 10 -10.16 -2.75 -24.37
C ILE A 10 -9.66 -1.98 -23.14
N SER A 11 -9.02 -0.82 -23.33
CA SER A 11 -8.56 0.01 -22.22
C SER A 11 -9.72 0.45 -21.32
N ARG A 12 -10.86 0.84 -21.89
CA ARG A 12 -12.04 1.27 -21.12
C ARG A 12 -12.66 0.13 -20.32
N VAL A 13 -12.75 -1.07 -20.90
CA VAL A 13 -13.26 -2.26 -20.19
C VAL A 13 -12.32 -2.66 -19.05
N LEU A 14 -11.00 -2.69 -19.31
CA LEU A 14 -10.00 -3.02 -18.29
C LEU A 14 -10.03 -2.02 -17.13
N GLN A 15 -10.14 -0.73 -17.43
CA GLN A 15 -10.25 0.33 -16.43
C GLN A 15 -11.51 0.17 -15.56
N TRP A 16 -12.63 -0.20 -16.17
CA TRP A 16 -13.88 -0.43 -15.44
C TRP A 16 -13.78 -1.65 -14.52
N ILE A 17 -13.22 -2.76 -15.01
CA ILE A 17 -12.98 -3.98 -14.22
C ILE A 17 -12.05 -3.68 -13.03
N SER A 18 -10.92 -3.01 -13.26
CA SER A 18 -9.98 -2.65 -12.20
C SER A 18 -10.62 -1.72 -11.16
N SER A 19 -11.42 -0.75 -11.60
CA SER A 19 -12.13 0.16 -10.69
C SER A 19 -13.16 -0.57 -9.84
N ALA A 20 -13.91 -1.51 -10.42
CA ALA A 20 -14.87 -2.33 -9.70
C ALA A 20 -14.18 -3.24 -8.67
N ALA A 21 -13.05 -3.87 -9.06
CA ALA A 21 -12.24 -4.68 -8.16
C ALA A 21 -11.66 -3.87 -6.99
N LEU A 22 -11.17 -2.65 -7.26
CA LEU A 22 -10.64 -1.75 -6.23
C LEU A 22 -11.72 -1.25 -5.27
N LEU A 23 -12.93 -0.96 -5.75
CA LEU A 23 -14.07 -0.62 -4.90
C LEU A 23 -14.43 -1.78 -3.97
N LEU A 24 -14.54 -2.99 -4.51
CA LEU A 24 -14.82 -4.18 -3.72
C LEU A 24 -13.73 -4.40 -2.66
N LEU A 25 -12.45 -4.28 -3.05
CA LEU A 25 -11.33 -4.39 -2.13
C LEU A 25 -11.39 -3.32 -1.03
N ALA A 26 -11.72 -2.07 -1.35
CA ALA A 26 -11.85 -1.00 -0.37
C ALA A 26 -12.90 -1.32 0.70
N VAL A 27 -14.05 -1.87 0.29
CA VAL A 27 -15.12 -2.27 1.23
C VAL A 27 -14.62 -3.37 2.16
N ILE A 28 -13.94 -4.39 1.63
CA ILE A 28 -13.37 -5.47 2.46
C ILE A 28 -12.36 -4.91 3.46
N LEU A 29 -11.45 -4.05 3.01
CA LEU A 29 -10.42 -3.45 3.86
C LEU A 29 -11.04 -2.59 4.98
N ILE A 30 -12.09 -1.82 4.69
CA ILE A 30 -12.79 -1.03 5.71
C ILE A 30 -13.42 -1.95 6.78
N ILE A 31 -14.03 -3.08 6.37
CA ILE A 31 -14.60 -4.05 7.32
C ILE A 31 -13.48 -4.65 8.19
N PHE A 32 -12.35 -5.02 7.60
CA PHE A 32 -11.20 -5.55 8.34
C PHE A 32 -10.59 -4.52 9.28
N LEU A 33 -10.50 -3.26 8.86
CA LEU A 33 -10.02 -2.15 9.69
C LEU A 33 -10.89 -1.98 10.95
N ILE A 34 -12.22 -2.03 10.82
CA ILE A 34 -13.15 -1.94 11.95
C ILE A 34 -12.97 -3.14 12.88
N LYS A 35 -12.89 -4.36 12.32
CA LYS A 35 -12.66 -5.58 13.11
C LYS A 35 -11.35 -5.49 13.91
N GLU A 36 -10.27 -5.07 13.26
CA GLU A 36 -8.96 -4.92 13.92
C GLU A 36 -8.98 -3.84 15.00
N THR A 37 -9.74 -2.75 14.80
CA THR A 37 -9.95 -1.71 15.82
C THR A 37 -10.55 -2.28 17.10
N ILE A 38 -11.55 -3.17 16.97
CA ILE A 38 -12.19 -3.82 18.13
C ILE A 38 -11.19 -4.74 18.85
N VAL A 39 -10.39 -5.50 18.10
CA VAL A 39 -9.35 -6.39 18.66
C VAL A 39 -8.31 -5.58 19.42
N LEU A 40 -7.78 -4.51 18.82
CA LEU A 40 -6.80 -3.62 19.46
C LEU A 40 -7.37 -2.96 20.72
N ALA A 41 -8.61 -2.48 20.67
CA ALA A 41 -9.29 -1.92 21.84
C ALA A 41 -9.38 -2.96 22.97
N ALA A 42 -9.82 -4.18 22.66
CA ALA A 42 -9.90 -5.26 23.65
C ALA A 42 -8.53 -5.61 24.26
N LEU A 43 -7.48 -5.68 23.43
CA LEU A 43 -6.12 -5.94 23.89
C LEU A 43 -5.59 -4.82 24.80
N LEU A 44 -5.93 -3.56 24.52
CA LEU A 44 -5.55 -2.41 25.37
C LEU A 44 -6.19 -2.49 26.76
N PHE A 45 -7.46 -2.91 26.85
CA PHE A 45 -8.14 -3.06 28.14
C PHE A 45 -7.71 -4.32 28.92
N ALA A 46 -7.10 -5.30 28.25
CA ALA A 46 -6.61 -6.54 28.85
C ALA A 46 -5.13 -6.51 29.30
N VAL A 47 -4.46 -5.35 29.19
CA VAL A 47 -3.02 -5.20 29.49
C VAL A 47 -2.74 -5.52 30.95
N SER A 48 -2.17 -6.71 31.18
CA SER A 48 -1.64 -7.13 32.48
C SER A 48 -0.24 -7.76 32.39
N ASN A 49 0.28 -8.07 31.19
CA ASN A 49 1.56 -8.80 31.01
C ASN A 49 2.35 -8.34 29.78
N SER A 50 3.68 -8.51 29.79
CA SER A 50 4.58 -8.13 28.68
C SER A 50 4.27 -8.79 27.34
N THR A 51 3.70 -10.00 27.34
CA THR A 51 3.27 -10.71 26.12
C THR A 51 2.16 -9.96 25.37
N SER A 52 1.31 -9.19 26.06
CA SER A 52 0.24 -8.44 25.41
C SER A 52 0.75 -7.25 24.60
N ILE A 53 1.94 -6.73 24.91
CA ILE A 53 2.54 -5.58 24.20
C ILE A 53 2.98 -5.99 22.79
N TYR A 54 3.61 -7.16 22.64
CA TYR A 54 4.00 -7.67 21.33
C TYR A 54 2.78 -7.91 20.43
N SER A 55 1.73 -8.54 20.96
CA SER A 55 0.48 -8.73 20.21
C SER A 55 -0.24 -7.43 19.86
N LEU A 56 -0.15 -6.40 20.71
CA LEU A 56 -0.66 -5.06 20.40
C LEU A 56 0.09 -4.40 19.25
N ILE A 57 1.42 -4.51 19.25
CA ILE A 57 2.27 -3.98 18.18
C ILE A 57 1.91 -4.67 16.86
N ASP A 58 1.83 -6.01 16.84
CA ASP A 58 1.42 -6.81 15.68
C ASP A 58 0.08 -6.37 15.09
N GLY A 59 -0.95 -6.19 15.94
CA GLY A 59 -2.25 -5.67 15.49
C GLY A 59 -2.17 -4.25 14.94
N LEU A 60 -1.34 -3.39 15.53
CA LEU A 60 -1.16 -2.00 15.07
C LEU A 60 -0.51 -1.94 13.67
N ILE A 61 0.44 -2.84 13.39
CA ILE A 61 1.09 -2.96 12.08
C ILE A 61 0.09 -3.34 11.00
N ILE A 62 -0.77 -4.32 11.30
CA ILE A 62 -1.85 -4.79 10.42
C ILE A 62 -2.87 -3.66 10.20
N TYR A 63 -3.26 -2.97 11.27
CA TYR A 63 -4.18 -1.84 11.20
C TYR A 63 -3.66 -0.73 10.28
N PHE A 64 -2.40 -0.32 10.46
CA PHE A 64 -1.78 0.71 9.63
C PHE A 64 -1.63 0.24 8.17
N LEU A 65 -1.56 -1.07 7.91
CA LEU A 65 -1.46 -1.64 6.56
C LEU A 65 -2.78 -1.46 5.82
N TYR A 66 -3.90 -1.78 6.47
CA TYR A 66 -5.22 -1.56 5.90
C TYR A 66 -5.47 -0.08 5.60
N PHE A 67 -5.11 0.82 6.52
CA PHE A 67 -5.20 2.26 6.31
C PHE A 67 -4.40 2.71 5.08
N GLU A 68 -3.17 2.23 4.94
CA GLU A 68 -2.28 2.56 3.85
C GLU A 68 -2.81 2.10 2.48
N PHE A 69 -3.33 0.88 2.39
CA PHE A 69 -3.99 0.39 1.17
C PHE A 69 -5.25 1.17 0.82
N ILE A 70 -6.06 1.56 1.82
CA ILE A 70 -7.23 2.42 1.59
C ILE A 70 -6.79 3.77 1.03
N ALA A 71 -5.72 4.37 1.57
CA ALA A 71 -5.17 5.63 1.04
C ALA A 71 -4.73 5.51 -0.42
N LEU A 72 -4.14 4.37 -0.80
CA LEU A 72 -3.79 4.08 -2.20
C LEU A 72 -5.02 3.99 -3.10
N ILE A 73 -6.10 3.34 -2.65
CA ILE A 73 -7.34 3.25 -3.43
C ILE A 73 -7.96 4.64 -3.60
N ILE A 74 -7.95 5.48 -2.57
CA ILE A 74 -8.42 6.87 -2.67
C ILE A 74 -7.59 7.64 -3.70
N LYS A 75 -6.26 7.49 -3.70
CA LYS A 75 -5.37 8.14 -4.67
C LYS A 75 -5.58 7.66 -6.11
N TYR A 76 -5.92 6.38 -6.29
CA TYR A 76 -6.30 5.84 -7.60
C TYR A 76 -7.52 6.55 -8.17
N PHE A 77 -8.59 6.73 -7.38
CA PHE A 77 -9.79 7.44 -7.83
C PHE A 77 -9.55 8.95 -8.02
N GLN A 78 -8.68 9.56 -7.22
CA GLN A 78 -8.33 10.98 -7.36
C GLN A 78 -7.48 11.30 -8.61
N SER A 79 -6.78 10.32 -9.18
CA SER A 79 -5.82 10.52 -10.28
C SER A 79 -6.41 10.16 -11.65
N ASP A 80 -7.69 10.45 -11.89
CA ASP A 80 -8.42 10.13 -13.13
C ASP A 80 -8.28 8.64 -13.54
N TYR A 81 -8.37 7.74 -12.57
CA TYR A 81 -8.25 6.28 -12.74
C TYR A 81 -6.92 5.80 -13.36
N HIS A 82 -5.94 6.69 -13.48
CA HIS A 82 -4.57 6.31 -13.79
C HIS A 82 -3.87 5.95 -12.50
N PHE A 83 -3.22 4.79 -12.49
CA PHE A 83 -2.45 4.35 -11.35
C PHE A 83 -1.14 5.15 -11.29
N PRO A 84 -0.98 6.10 -10.36
CA PRO A 84 0.19 6.95 -10.36
C PRO A 84 1.34 6.17 -9.70
N LEU A 85 2.25 5.64 -10.52
CA LEU A 85 3.31 4.71 -10.12
C LEU A 85 4.13 5.19 -8.90
N GLN A 86 4.36 6.50 -8.79
CA GLN A 86 5.09 7.11 -7.67
C GLN A 86 4.44 6.84 -6.31
N TYR A 87 3.11 6.94 -6.21
CA TYR A 87 2.41 6.69 -4.95
C TYR A 87 2.46 5.23 -4.54
N PHE A 88 2.40 4.31 -5.51
CA PHE A 88 2.60 2.89 -5.24
C PHE A 88 3.99 2.60 -4.68
N ILE A 89 5.03 3.25 -5.22
CA ILE A 89 6.40 3.09 -4.72
C ILE A 89 6.53 3.65 -3.30
N TYR A 90 5.93 4.81 -2.99
CA TYR A 90 5.94 5.34 -1.62
C TYR A 90 5.30 4.38 -0.61
N ILE A 91 4.15 3.81 -0.96
CA ILE A 91 3.44 2.82 -0.13
C ILE A 91 4.28 1.54 0.04
N ALA A 92 4.94 1.08 -1.02
CA ALA A 92 5.85 -0.07 -0.93
C ALA A 92 7.05 0.21 -0.01
N ILE A 93 7.64 1.40 -0.08
CA ILE A 93 8.73 1.81 0.82
C ILE A 93 8.26 1.80 2.28
N THR A 94 7.11 2.41 2.58
CA THR A 94 6.55 2.47 3.93
C THR A 94 6.20 1.08 4.46
N ALA A 95 5.70 0.16 3.62
CA ALA A 95 5.46 -1.23 3.99
C ALA A 95 6.76 -1.98 4.34
N VAL A 96 7.83 -1.81 3.55
CA VAL A 96 9.13 -2.44 3.83
C VAL A 96 9.76 -1.87 5.11
N ILE A 97 9.72 -0.56 5.30
CA ILE A 97 10.19 0.08 6.54
C ILE A 97 9.43 -0.48 7.75
N ARG A 98 8.11 -0.64 7.63
CA ARG A 98 7.32 -1.22 8.72
C ARG A 98 7.72 -2.67 8.99
N LEU A 99 7.96 -3.48 7.97
CA LEU A 99 8.43 -4.86 8.14
C LEU A 99 9.76 -4.93 8.89
N ILE A 100 10.69 -4.00 8.64
CA ILE A 100 11.98 -3.91 9.35
C ILE A 100 11.80 -3.62 10.85
N VAL A 101 10.89 -2.70 11.21
CA VAL A 101 10.65 -2.34 12.62
C VAL A 101 10.14 -3.52 13.44
N VAL A 102 9.44 -4.45 12.77
CA VAL A 102 8.71 -5.56 13.39
C VAL A 102 9.58 -6.80 13.47
N GLU A 103 10.22 -7.14 12.34
CA GLU A 103 11.08 -8.30 12.21
C GLU A 103 12.52 -7.92 12.55
N HIS A 104 12.80 -7.71 13.85
CA HIS A 104 14.16 -7.36 14.29
C HIS A 104 15.05 -8.58 14.59
N ASN A 105 14.48 -9.79 14.64
CA ASN A 105 15.17 -10.95 15.23
C ASN A 105 16.15 -11.66 14.29
N SER A 106 16.08 -11.45 12.97
CA SER A 106 16.95 -12.12 12.01
C SER A 106 17.84 -11.13 11.24
N PRO A 107 19.16 -11.09 11.51
CA PRO A 107 20.07 -10.12 10.88
C PRO A 107 20.19 -10.29 9.36
N GLN A 108 19.85 -11.47 8.82
CA GLN A 108 19.87 -11.74 7.38
C GLN A 108 18.73 -11.05 6.63
N LEU A 109 17.52 -11.00 7.20
CA LEU A 109 16.36 -10.35 6.56
C LEU A 109 16.54 -8.83 6.53
N PHE A 110 17.16 -8.26 7.57
CA PHE A 110 17.48 -6.83 7.62
C PHE A 110 18.30 -6.35 6.42
N ILE A 111 19.31 -7.12 6.01
CA ILE A 111 20.15 -6.80 4.84
C ILE A 111 19.31 -6.81 3.55
N ILE A 112 18.45 -7.80 3.38
CA ILE A 112 17.58 -7.94 2.21
C ILE A 112 16.58 -6.77 2.12
N TYR A 113 15.97 -6.38 3.24
CA TYR A 113 15.04 -5.26 3.27
C TYR A 113 15.74 -3.92 3.00
N SER A 114 16.96 -3.73 3.51
CA SER A 114 17.78 -2.55 3.19
C SER A 114 18.07 -2.42 1.68
N VAL A 115 18.47 -3.53 1.04
CA VAL A 115 18.69 -3.57 -0.42
C VAL A 115 17.39 -3.30 -1.18
N THR A 116 16.27 -3.83 -0.68
CA THR A 116 14.94 -3.62 -1.28
C THR A 116 14.54 -2.14 -1.25
N ILE A 117 14.74 -1.45 -0.12
CA ILE A 117 14.50 0.01 -0.01
C ILE A 117 15.38 0.76 -1.00
N LEU A 118 16.66 0.39 -1.12
CA LEU A 118 17.59 1.05 -2.05
C LEU A 118 17.12 0.91 -3.51
N ILE A 119 16.65 -0.27 -3.91
CA ILE A 119 16.05 -0.50 -5.24
C ILE A 119 14.78 0.34 -5.43
N LEU A 120 13.89 0.37 -4.44
CA LEU A 120 12.65 1.15 -4.50
C LEU A 120 12.91 2.66 -4.63
N VAL A 121 13.91 3.19 -3.91
CA VAL A 121 14.32 4.59 -4.01
C VAL A 121 14.89 4.90 -5.39
N ILE A 122 15.68 4.01 -5.98
CA ILE A 122 16.17 4.17 -7.36
C ILE A 122 14.98 4.15 -8.34
N ALA A 123 14.05 3.20 -8.19
CA ALA A 123 12.85 3.14 -9.02
C ALA A 123 12.00 4.41 -8.91
N LEU A 124 11.89 4.98 -7.70
CA LEU A 124 11.22 6.25 -7.47
C LEU A 124 11.94 7.41 -8.17
N TYR A 125 13.28 7.45 -8.11
CA TYR A 125 14.08 8.46 -8.80
C TYR A 125 13.83 8.44 -10.30
N PHE A 126 13.79 7.25 -10.93
CA PHE A 126 13.45 7.11 -12.35
C PHE A 126 11.99 7.49 -12.65
N ALA A 127 11.04 7.02 -11.84
CA ALA A 127 9.62 7.35 -12.00
C ALA A 127 9.31 8.85 -11.78
N ASN A 128 10.18 9.57 -11.06
CA ASN A 128 10.05 11.00 -10.82
C ASN A 128 10.83 11.85 -11.83
N SER A 129 11.97 11.37 -12.35
CA SER A 129 12.77 12.10 -13.32
C SER A 129 12.07 12.26 -14.67
N GLU A 130 11.18 11.34 -15.06
CA GLU A 130 10.35 11.49 -16.29
C GLU A 130 9.26 12.57 -16.19
N ARG A 131 8.98 13.11 -14.98
CA ARG A 131 7.97 14.17 -14.79
C ARG A 131 8.58 15.57 -14.57
N LEU A 132 9.90 15.72 -14.68
CA LEU A 132 10.61 17.00 -14.59
C LEU A 132 11.26 17.38 -15.93
N LYS A 133 10.45 17.38 -17.00
CA LYS A 133 10.62 18.37 -18.07
C LYS A 133 9.43 19.32 -17.99
N PRO A 134 9.55 20.49 -17.32
CA PRO A 134 8.85 21.65 -17.82
C PRO A 134 9.32 21.82 -19.27
N ASN A 135 8.38 21.85 -20.19
CA ASN A 135 8.66 22.22 -21.57
C ASN A 135 9.13 23.68 -21.56
N GLU A 136 10.25 23.90 -22.26
CA GLU A 136 10.87 25.19 -22.65
C GLU A 136 11.58 26.01 -21.55
#